data_AF-A0A933JHG7-F1
#
_entry.id   AF-A0A933JHG7-F1
#
_cell.length_a   1.000
_cell.length_b   1.000
_cell.length_c   1.000
_cell.angle_alpha   90.00
_cell.angle_beta   90.00
_cell.angle_gamma   90.00
#
_symmetry.space_group_name_H-M   'P 1'
#
loop_
_entity.id
_entity.type
_entity.pdbx_description
1 polymer ?
#
loop_
_entity_poly.entity_id
_entity_poly.type
_entity_poly.pdbx_seq_one_letter_code
_entity_poly.pdbx_strand_id
1 'polypeptide(L)'
;MTDSTAGQRVEAARAELLAMPDAQVQRSSISGARATELTNELVTTFTAHSGRLSDELSAERVATVQKDFAVVPSWCEDFVAADLLSEFPWSTEKRKRRQELALALREHDRVLTDWATVLLASNADAAKKIAVIRPGSGLRDDARDVSQWVELYQAHWSLADGRLPYSREHLEAAGKLAMEQLQLLEATDEKKGSPGDLRNRAFTRWASAYESVARVGRYLSDSDDISIPGISPKRRPERATEPMPTQPPG
;
A
#
# COMPACT_ATOMS: atom_id res chain seq x y z
N MET A 1 -5.58 25.60 -9.04
CA MET A 1 -4.30 25.97 -9.71
C MET A 1 -3.25 24.85 -9.65
N THR A 2 -3.41 23.82 -8.81
CA THR A 2 -2.53 22.64 -8.71
C THR A 2 -2.64 21.66 -9.89
N ASP A 3 -3.77 21.65 -10.61
CA ASP A 3 -4.04 20.68 -11.68
C ASP A 3 -3.17 20.87 -12.93
N SER A 4 -2.65 22.08 -13.15
CA SER A 4 -1.81 22.36 -14.34
C SER A 4 -0.46 21.66 -14.28
N THR A 5 0.17 21.58 -13.10
CA THR A 5 1.51 20.98 -12.94
C THR A 5 1.44 19.46 -12.97
N ALA A 6 0.45 18.86 -12.31
CA ALA A 6 0.22 17.43 -12.36
C ALA A 6 -0.11 16.98 -13.79
N GLY A 7 -0.98 17.72 -14.49
CA GLY A 7 -1.31 17.50 -15.90
C GLY A 7 -0.08 17.51 -16.80
N GLN A 8 0.74 18.56 -16.73
CA GLN A 8 1.97 18.68 -17.51
C GLN A 8 2.94 17.52 -17.29
N ARG A 9 3.09 17.09 -16.02
CA ARG A 9 3.98 15.99 -15.68
C ARG A 9 3.52 14.66 -16.26
N VAL A 10 2.24 14.33 -16.09
CA VAL A 10 1.68 13.09 -16.66
C VAL A 10 1.74 13.10 -18.18
N GLU A 11 1.48 14.24 -18.82
CA GLU A 11 1.61 14.36 -20.28
C GLU A 11 3.06 14.20 -20.75
N ALA A 12 4.05 14.71 -20.00
CA ALA A 12 5.46 14.49 -20.31
C ALA A 12 5.86 13.01 -20.22
N ALA A 13 5.32 12.27 -19.24
CA ALA A 13 5.56 10.84 -19.08
C ALA A 13 4.67 9.95 -19.98
N ARG A 14 3.62 10.49 -20.61
CA ARG A 14 2.54 9.72 -21.25
C ARG A 14 3.05 8.71 -22.27
N ALA A 15 3.97 9.11 -23.15
CA ALA A 15 4.48 8.24 -24.20
C ALA A 15 5.14 6.98 -23.63
N GLU A 16 5.97 7.14 -22.60
CA GLU A 16 6.63 6.02 -21.92
C GLU A 16 5.63 5.14 -21.16
N LEU A 17 4.66 5.73 -20.48
CA LEU A 17 3.62 4.98 -19.75
C LEU A 17 2.79 4.12 -20.72
N LEU A 18 2.42 4.65 -21.88
CA LEU A 18 1.64 3.94 -22.88
C LEU A 18 2.43 2.86 -23.63
N ALA A 19 3.77 2.97 -23.66
CA ALA A 19 4.65 1.95 -24.23
C ALA A 19 4.70 0.66 -23.39
N MET A 20 4.32 0.72 -22.10
CA MET A 20 4.26 -0.46 -21.23
C MET A 20 3.22 -1.48 -21.77
N PRO A 21 3.57 -2.76 -21.90
CA PRO A 21 2.61 -3.79 -22.29
C PRO A 21 1.47 -3.94 -21.27
N ASP A 22 0.24 -4.10 -21.73
CA ASP A 22 -0.95 -4.16 -20.87
C ASP A 22 -0.87 -5.33 -19.86
N ALA A 23 -0.26 -6.45 -20.26
CA ALA A 23 -0.02 -7.61 -19.39
C ALA A 23 0.92 -7.35 -18.21
N GLN A 24 1.69 -6.26 -18.22
CA GLN A 24 2.59 -5.88 -17.13
C GLN A 24 1.94 -4.88 -16.16
N VAL A 25 0.84 -4.24 -16.54
CA VAL A 25 0.21 -3.19 -15.75
C VAL A 25 -0.42 -3.79 -14.49
N GLN A 26 0.04 -3.32 -13.34
CA GLN A 26 -0.48 -3.66 -12.04
C GLN A 26 -1.47 -2.59 -11.57
N ARG A 27 -2.55 -3.03 -10.93
CA ARG A 27 -3.45 -2.13 -10.22
C ARG A 27 -2.71 -1.55 -9.02
N SER A 28 -2.71 -0.23 -8.95
CA SER A 28 -2.12 0.50 -7.84
C SER A 28 -2.78 0.17 -6.52
N SER A 29 -1.95 -0.29 -5.59
CA SER A 29 -2.40 -0.74 -4.28
C SER A 29 -2.35 0.38 -3.24
N ILE A 30 -1.54 1.41 -3.43
CA ILE A 30 -1.36 2.49 -2.44
C ILE A 30 -1.77 3.84 -3.00
N SER A 31 -1.84 4.85 -2.13
CA SER A 31 -1.94 6.26 -2.54
C SER A 31 -0.59 6.82 -3.02
N GLY A 32 -0.61 7.96 -3.72
CA GLY A 32 0.59 8.72 -4.05
C GLY A 32 1.34 9.23 -2.80
N ALA A 33 0.61 9.56 -1.74
CA ALA A 33 1.21 9.99 -0.47
C ALA A 33 2.04 8.85 0.16
N ARG A 34 1.48 7.63 0.19
CA ARG A 34 2.21 6.45 0.65
C ARG A 34 3.43 6.11 -0.22
N ALA A 35 3.32 6.27 -1.55
CA ALA A 35 4.48 6.09 -2.42
C ALA A 35 5.60 7.08 -2.12
N THR A 36 5.25 8.33 -1.80
CA THR A 36 6.21 9.37 -1.38
C THR A 36 6.93 8.96 -0.09
N GLU A 37 6.19 8.54 0.94
CA GLU A 37 6.76 8.05 2.20
C GLU A 37 7.74 6.89 1.98
N LEU A 38 7.30 5.87 1.25
CA LEU A 38 8.10 4.69 0.92
C LEU A 38 9.38 5.08 0.17
N THR A 39 9.27 5.98 -0.81
CA THR A 39 10.40 6.47 -1.61
C THR A 39 11.41 7.21 -0.74
N ASN A 40 10.95 8.07 0.18
CA ASN A 40 11.84 8.80 1.10
C ASN A 40 12.60 7.85 2.05
N GLU A 41 11.90 6.85 2.59
CA GLU A 41 12.52 5.83 3.44
C GLU A 41 13.55 5.01 2.65
N LEU A 42 13.20 4.56 1.44
CA LEU A 42 14.13 3.86 0.54
C LEU A 42 15.37 4.70 0.22
N VAL A 43 15.19 5.97 -0.17
CA VAL A 43 16.30 6.87 -0.52
C VAL A 43 17.23 7.07 0.68
N THR A 44 16.66 7.32 1.86
CA THR A 44 17.44 7.52 3.08
C THR A 44 18.25 6.29 3.43
N THR A 45 17.59 5.12 3.54
CA THR A 45 18.25 3.88 3.94
C THR A 45 19.25 3.41 2.88
N PHE A 46 18.86 3.40 1.60
CA PHE A 46 19.73 2.89 0.54
C PHE A 46 21.00 3.75 0.38
N THR A 47 20.90 5.08 0.49
CA THR A 47 22.06 5.97 0.41
C THR A 47 23.07 5.69 1.54
N ALA A 48 22.59 5.36 2.75
CA ALA A 48 23.47 5.02 3.87
C ALA A 48 24.31 3.76 3.61
N HIS A 49 23.84 2.85 2.76
CA HIS A 49 24.49 1.56 2.50
C HIS A 49 25.06 1.43 1.07
N SER A 50 24.88 2.41 0.19
CA SER A 50 25.26 2.30 -1.23
C SER A 50 26.76 2.13 -1.45
N GLY A 51 27.60 2.52 -0.49
CA GLY A 51 29.05 2.30 -0.54
C GLY A 51 29.45 0.82 -0.60
N ARG A 52 28.61 -0.09 -0.08
CA ARG A 52 28.86 -1.53 -0.03
C ARG A 52 28.48 -2.27 -1.32
N LEU A 53 27.87 -1.58 -2.30
CA LEU A 53 27.33 -2.23 -3.50
C LEU A 53 28.40 -2.97 -4.30
N SER A 54 29.56 -2.35 -4.50
CA SER A 54 30.65 -2.92 -5.29
C SER A 54 31.36 -4.09 -4.60
N ASP A 55 31.26 -4.16 -3.27
CA ASP A 55 31.87 -5.23 -2.48
C ASP A 55 30.99 -6.49 -2.45
N GLU A 56 29.66 -6.31 -2.56
CA GLU A 56 28.66 -7.36 -2.36
C GLU A 56 28.05 -7.88 -3.68
N LEU A 57 28.09 -7.09 -4.77
CA LEU A 57 27.37 -7.38 -6.01
C LEU A 57 28.29 -7.32 -7.25
N SER A 58 27.87 -8.01 -8.32
CA SER A 58 28.53 -7.89 -9.62
C SER A 58 28.35 -6.50 -10.23
N ALA A 59 29.30 -6.05 -11.04
CA ALA A 59 29.25 -4.74 -11.70
C ALA A 59 27.96 -4.50 -12.50
N GLU A 60 27.45 -5.54 -13.18
CA GLU A 60 26.18 -5.49 -13.91
C GLU A 60 24.99 -5.23 -12.98
N ARG A 61 24.97 -5.92 -11.82
CA ARG A 61 23.91 -5.74 -10.82
C ARG A 61 23.99 -4.37 -10.17
N VAL A 62 25.19 -3.88 -9.85
CA VAL A 62 25.42 -2.52 -9.34
C VAL A 62 24.88 -1.48 -10.33
N ALA A 63 25.23 -1.59 -11.61
CA ALA A 63 24.76 -0.66 -12.64
C ALA A 63 23.23 -0.66 -12.77
N THR A 64 22.60 -1.84 -12.71
CA THR A 64 21.14 -1.98 -12.74
C THR A 64 20.48 -1.29 -11.55
N VAL A 65 20.96 -1.57 -10.33
CA VAL A 65 20.38 -1.01 -9.11
C VAL A 65 20.58 0.50 -9.04
N GLN A 66 21.75 1.01 -9.44
CA GLN A 66 22.01 2.46 -9.50
C GLN A 66 21.12 3.16 -10.52
N LYS A 67 20.89 2.54 -11.68
CA LYS A 67 19.95 3.04 -12.69
C LYS A 67 18.54 3.12 -12.12
N ASP A 68 18.06 2.05 -11.49
CA ASP A 68 16.72 2.00 -10.87
C ASP A 68 16.61 3.06 -9.76
N PHE A 69 17.62 3.13 -8.88
CA PHE A 69 17.67 4.09 -7.77
C PHE A 69 17.59 5.54 -8.24
N ALA A 70 18.30 5.88 -9.31
CA ALA A 70 18.29 7.23 -9.88
C ALA A 70 16.91 7.68 -10.38
N VAL A 71 16.05 6.74 -10.80
CA VAL A 71 14.72 7.05 -11.36
C VAL A 71 13.57 6.93 -10.36
N VAL A 72 13.74 6.23 -9.22
CA VAL A 72 12.65 6.03 -8.25
C VAL A 72 11.98 7.35 -7.84
N PRO A 73 12.70 8.43 -7.45
CA PRO A 73 12.05 9.67 -7.03
C PRO A 73 11.21 10.30 -8.14
N SER A 74 11.75 10.40 -9.36
CA SER A 74 11.04 10.98 -10.51
C SER A 74 9.80 10.17 -10.88
N TRP A 75 9.90 8.84 -10.87
CA TRP A 75 8.75 7.96 -11.16
C TRP A 75 7.71 7.97 -10.03
N CYS A 76 8.12 8.20 -8.78
CA CYS A 76 7.19 8.42 -7.67
C CYS A 76 6.36 9.69 -7.92
N GLU A 77 7.00 10.78 -8.31
CA GLU A 77 6.32 12.03 -8.63
C GLU A 77 5.35 11.87 -9.83
N ASP A 78 5.71 11.08 -10.84
CA ASP A 78 4.82 10.75 -11.96
C ASP A 78 3.58 9.97 -11.49
N PHE A 79 3.78 9.00 -10.58
CA PHE A 79 2.67 8.28 -9.97
C PHE A 79 1.79 9.20 -9.12
N VAL A 80 2.37 10.07 -8.29
CA VAL A 80 1.61 11.04 -7.48
C VAL A 80 0.77 11.96 -8.37
N ALA A 81 1.34 12.47 -9.46
CA ALA A 81 0.62 13.30 -10.41
C ALA A 81 -0.53 12.54 -11.09
N ALA A 82 -0.31 11.28 -11.48
CA ALA A 82 -1.34 10.45 -12.09
C ALA A 82 -2.43 10.02 -11.09
N ASP A 83 -2.06 9.77 -9.83
CA ASP A 83 -2.99 9.47 -8.73
C ASP A 83 -3.98 10.64 -8.56
N LEU A 84 -3.47 11.88 -8.50
CA LEU A 84 -4.27 13.10 -8.41
C LEU A 84 -5.23 13.27 -9.62
N LEU A 85 -4.75 13.04 -10.85
CA LEU A 85 -5.57 13.21 -12.05
C LEU A 85 -6.62 12.10 -12.24
N SER A 86 -6.36 10.90 -11.73
CA SER A 86 -7.31 9.77 -11.86
C SER A 86 -8.65 10.00 -11.16
N GLU A 87 -8.69 10.96 -10.24
CA GLU A 87 -9.88 11.35 -9.52
C GLU A 87 -10.84 12.21 -10.36
N PHE A 88 -10.48 12.50 -11.62
CA PHE A 88 -11.26 13.30 -12.56
C PHE A 88 -11.61 12.53 -13.86
N PRO A 89 -12.84 12.67 -14.41
CA PRO A 89 -13.95 13.48 -13.93
C PRO A 89 -14.99 12.67 -13.12
N TRP A 90 -15.00 12.80 -11.79
CA TRP A 90 -16.13 12.30 -11.00
C TRP A 90 -17.31 13.28 -10.99
N SER A 91 -18.54 12.75 -10.94
CA SER A 91 -19.75 13.56 -10.72
C SER A 91 -19.74 14.21 -9.33
N THR A 92 -20.48 15.31 -9.15
CA THR A 92 -20.61 16.01 -7.86
C THR A 92 -21.08 15.06 -6.75
N GLU A 93 -22.04 14.17 -7.05
CA GLU A 93 -22.55 13.17 -6.12
C GLU A 93 -21.48 12.16 -5.70
N LYS A 94 -20.71 11.62 -6.65
CA LYS A 94 -19.60 10.69 -6.35
C LYS A 94 -18.54 11.35 -5.49
N ARG A 95 -18.17 12.60 -5.78
CA ARG A 95 -17.21 13.37 -4.98
C ARG A 95 -17.71 13.57 -3.55
N LYS A 96 -18.99 13.94 -3.39
CA LYS A 96 -19.61 14.12 -2.07
C LYS A 96 -19.62 12.81 -1.28
N ARG A 97 -20.10 11.71 -1.87
CA ARG A 97 -20.14 10.40 -1.21
C ARG A 97 -18.75 9.93 -0.78
N ARG A 98 -17.74 10.13 -1.64
CA ARG A 98 -16.34 9.82 -1.35
C ARG A 98 -15.76 10.65 -0.20
N GLN A 99 -16.15 11.92 -0.07
CA GLN A 99 -15.75 12.76 1.06
C GLN A 99 -16.41 12.35 2.36
N GLU A 100 -17.70 11.98 2.33
CA GLU A 100 -18.42 11.45 3.50
C GLU A 100 -17.77 10.15 3.99
N LEU A 101 -17.49 9.22 3.07
CA LEU A 101 -16.80 7.97 3.37
C LEU A 101 -15.38 8.21 3.89
N ALA A 102 -14.64 9.16 3.32
CA ALA A 102 -13.30 9.52 3.79
C ALA A 102 -13.29 9.96 5.26
N LEU A 103 -14.22 10.84 5.64
CA LEU A 103 -14.33 11.32 7.03
C LEU A 103 -14.71 10.18 7.98
N ALA A 104 -15.69 9.35 7.59
CA ALA A 104 -16.13 8.22 8.39
C ALA A 104 -15.01 7.18 8.58
N LEU A 105 -14.31 6.84 7.50
CA LEU A 105 -13.24 5.84 7.54
C LEU A 105 -12.02 6.30 8.31
N ARG A 106 -11.65 7.58 8.22
CA ARG A 106 -10.57 8.12 9.03
C ARG A 106 -10.86 8.05 10.52
N GLU A 107 -12.10 8.33 10.92
CA GLU A 107 -12.49 8.19 12.32
C GLU A 107 -12.54 6.71 12.74
N HIS A 108 -13.07 5.83 11.89
CA HIS A 108 -13.02 4.39 12.16
C HIS A 108 -11.58 3.88 12.29
N ASP A 109 -10.68 4.25 11.39
CA ASP A 109 -9.28 3.82 11.43
C ASP A 109 -8.60 4.24 12.74
N ARG A 110 -8.71 5.52 13.10
CA ARG A 110 -8.18 6.06 14.35
C ARG A 110 -8.68 5.28 15.56
N VAL A 111 -10.00 5.15 15.68
CA VAL A 111 -10.66 4.49 16.81
C VAL A 111 -10.30 3.01 16.89
N LEU A 112 -10.33 2.29 15.77
CA LEU A 112 -10.05 0.86 15.71
C LEU A 112 -8.59 0.57 16.06
N THR A 113 -7.67 1.42 15.59
CA THR A 113 -6.25 1.38 15.94
C THR A 113 -6.04 1.56 17.45
N ASP A 114 -6.62 2.62 18.03
CA ASP A 114 -6.49 2.93 19.46
C ASP A 114 -6.90 1.74 20.33
N TRP A 115 -8.03 1.09 20.01
CA TRP A 115 -8.49 -0.08 20.76
C TRP A 115 -7.68 -1.35 20.48
N ALA A 116 -7.17 -1.54 19.26
CA ALA A 116 -6.48 -2.78 18.87
C ALA A 116 -5.14 -2.88 19.60
N THR A 117 -4.44 -1.76 19.72
CA THR A 117 -3.16 -1.68 20.45
C THR A 117 -3.30 -1.99 21.95
N VAL A 118 -4.48 -1.79 22.54
CA VAL A 118 -4.75 -2.11 23.96
C VAL A 118 -5.29 -3.52 24.12
N LEU A 119 -6.30 -3.91 23.33
CA LEU A 119 -7.05 -5.15 23.56
C LEU A 119 -6.37 -6.39 22.98
N LEU A 120 -5.65 -6.24 21.87
CA LEU A 120 -5.16 -7.36 21.08
C LEU A 120 -3.63 -7.49 21.12
N ALA A 121 -2.90 -6.50 21.64
CA ALA A 121 -1.43 -6.51 21.66
C ALA A 121 -0.81 -7.65 22.50
N SER A 122 -1.54 -8.19 23.48
CA SER A 122 -1.08 -9.35 24.26
C SER A 122 -1.14 -10.67 23.47
N ASN A 123 -1.86 -10.70 22.35
CA ASN A 123 -1.90 -11.85 21.45
C ASN A 123 -0.78 -11.73 20.40
N ALA A 124 0.14 -12.69 20.36
CA ALA A 124 1.31 -12.63 19.49
C ALA A 124 1.00 -12.64 17.98
N ASP A 125 -0.12 -13.24 17.54
CA ASP A 125 -0.54 -13.18 16.14
C ASP A 125 -1.16 -11.83 15.80
N ALA A 126 -2.04 -11.32 16.67
CA ALA A 126 -2.67 -10.02 16.49
C ALA A 126 -1.65 -8.88 16.57
N ALA A 127 -0.68 -8.94 17.50
CA ALA A 127 0.40 -7.96 17.61
C ALA A 127 1.24 -7.85 16.33
N LYS A 128 1.51 -8.98 15.67
CA LYS A 128 2.20 -8.98 14.37
C LYS A 128 1.37 -8.31 13.29
N LYS A 129 0.06 -8.51 13.28
CA LYS A 129 -0.85 -7.85 12.33
C LYS A 129 -0.97 -6.35 12.62
N ILE A 130 -1.12 -5.95 13.88
CA ILE A 130 -1.13 -4.54 14.31
C ILE A 130 0.14 -3.81 13.84
N ALA A 131 1.31 -4.41 14.01
CA ALA A 131 2.58 -3.80 13.56
C ALA A 131 2.66 -3.59 12.03
N VAL A 132 1.82 -4.31 11.27
CA VAL A 132 1.76 -4.27 9.81
C VAL A 132 0.70 -3.28 9.32
N ILE A 133 -0.40 -3.11 10.05
CA ILE A 133 -1.43 -2.12 9.76
C ILE A 133 -0.89 -0.76 10.24
N ARG A 134 -0.28 -0.02 9.30
CA ARG A 134 0.28 1.31 9.58
C ARG A 134 -0.69 2.35 9.04
N PRO A 135 -1.01 3.40 9.81
CA PRO A 135 -1.89 4.46 9.34
C PRO A 135 -1.28 5.09 8.10
N GLY A 136 -1.96 4.93 6.97
CA GLY A 136 -1.61 5.65 5.75
C GLY A 136 -2.11 7.09 5.77
N SER A 137 -1.66 7.87 4.79
CA SER A 137 -2.03 9.29 4.66
C SER A 137 -3.10 9.55 3.59
N GLY A 138 -3.53 8.51 2.86
CA GLY A 138 -4.47 8.60 1.75
C GLY A 138 -5.78 7.85 1.96
N LEU A 139 -6.83 8.24 1.24
CA LEU A 139 -8.16 7.64 1.39
C LEU A 139 -8.25 6.15 1.05
N ARG A 140 -7.39 5.69 0.14
CA ARG A 140 -7.27 4.26 -0.17
C ARG A 140 -6.63 3.51 0.99
N ASP A 141 -5.70 4.15 1.69
CA ASP A 141 -5.02 3.58 2.84
C ASP A 141 -6.00 3.54 4.02
N ASP A 142 -6.68 4.65 4.34
CA ASP A 142 -7.75 4.71 5.36
C ASP A 142 -8.78 3.57 5.17
N ALA A 143 -9.26 3.35 3.94
CA ALA A 143 -10.20 2.27 3.65
C ALA A 143 -9.61 0.87 3.82
N ARG A 144 -8.34 0.67 3.47
CA ARG A 144 -7.65 -0.62 3.64
C ARG A 144 -7.38 -0.93 5.09
N ASP A 145 -6.91 0.06 5.83
CA ASP A 145 -6.58 -0.07 7.25
C ASP A 145 -7.85 -0.44 8.02
N VAL A 146 -8.97 0.26 7.80
CA VAL A 146 -10.28 -0.12 8.36
C VAL A 146 -10.68 -1.55 7.99
N SER A 147 -10.52 -1.96 6.73
CA SER A 147 -10.81 -3.35 6.32
C SER A 147 -9.96 -4.37 7.08
N GLN A 148 -8.67 -4.09 7.24
CA GLN A 148 -7.73 -4.96 7.97
C GLN A 148 -8.03 -4.98 9.47
N TRP A 149 -8.43 -3.86 10.06
CA TRP A 149 -8.87 -3.80 11.44
C TRP A 149 -10.13 -4.63 11.66
N VAL A 150 -11.13 -4.49 10.80
CA VAL A 150 -12.38 -5.27 10.88
C VAL A 150 -12.08 -6.77 10.79
N GLU A 151 -11.24 -7.20 9.83
CA GLU A 151 -10.80 -8.59 9.73
C GLU A 151 -10.08 -9.08 11.00
N LEU A 152 -9.18 -8.24 11.55
CA LEU A 152 -8.45 -8.55 12.77
C LEU A 152 -9.38 -8.75 13.97
N TYR A 153 -10.32 -7.82 14.17
CA TYR A 153 -11.31 -7.92 15.26
C TYR A 153 -12.24 -9.11 15.08
N GLN A 154 -12.66 -9.42 13.86
CA GLN A 154 -13.48 -10.60 13.60
C GLN A 154 -12.73 -11.90 13.92
N ALA A 155 -11.46 -12.00 13.52
CA ALA A 155 -10.62 -13.16 13.82
C ALA A 155 -10.35 -13.36 15.33
N HIS A 156 -10.41 -12.28 16.11
CA HIS A 156 -10.14 -12.29 17.54
C HIS A 156 -11.33 -11.78 18.37
N TRP A 157 -12.57 -11.98 17.90
CA TRP A 157 -13.77 -11.39 18.50
C TRP A 157 -13.93 -11.74 19.97
N SER A 158 -13.60 -12.98 20.36
CA SER A 158 -13.66 -13.43 21.76
C SER A 158 -12.79 -12.61 22.73
N LEU A 159 -11.77 -11.92 22.23
CA LEU A 159 -10.91 -11.03 23.04
C LEU A 159 -11.46 -9.61 23.12
N ALA A 160 -12.28 -9.21 22.16
CA ALA A 160 -12.86 -7.88 22.02
C ALA A 160 -14.30 -7.79 22.57
N ASP A 161 -15.01 -8.91 22.61
CA ASP A 161 -16.41 -9.00 23.02
C ASP A 161 -16.62 -8.47 24.44
N GLY A 162 -17.63 -7.60 24.61
CA GLY A 162 -17.90 -6.89 25.85
C GLY A 162 -16.84 -5.87 26.30
N ARG A 163 -15.76 -5.67 25.54
CA ARG A 163 -14.68 -4.71 25.85
C ARG A 163 -14.61 -3.53 24.90
N LEU A 164 -15.03 -3.72 23.65
CA LEU A 164 -15.19 -2.61 22.70
C LEU A 164 -16.47 -1.82 23.01
N PRO A 165 -16.45 -0.49 22.81
CA PRO A 165 -17.67 0.32 22.85
C PRO A 165 -18.55 0.15 21.58
N TYR A 166 -18.18 -0.76 20.67
CA TYR A 166 -18.87 -1.02 19.41
C TYR A 166 -19.30 -2.48 19.31
N SER A 167 -20.45 -2.71 18.69
CA SER A 167 -20.96 -4.06 18.44
C SER A 167 -20.29 -4.70 17.22
N ARG A 168 -20.52 -6.00 17.04
CA ARG A 168 -20.07 -6.73 15.85
C ARG A 168 -20.68 -6.16 14.57
N GLU A 169 -21.96 -5.79 14.62
CA GLU A 169 -22.68 -5.18 13.50
C GLU A 169 -22.07 -3.84 13.10
N HIS A 170 -21.55 -3.07 14.07
CA HIS A 170 -20.85 -1.82 13.80
C HIS A 170 -19.55 -2.08 13.02
N LEU A 171 -18.77 -3.10 13.39
CA LEU A 171 -17.55 -3.47 12.64
C LEU A 171 -17.89 -3.93 11.22
N GLU A 172 -18.95 -4.72 11.06
CA GLU A 172 -19.42 -5.14 9.74
C GLU A 172 -19.87 -3.95 8.88
N ALA A 173 -20.53 -2.95 9.48
CA ALA A 173 -20.89 -1.71 8.81
C ALA A 173 -19.64 -0.91 8.39
N ALA A 174 -18.65 -0.75 9.27
CA ALA A 174 -17.38 -0.09 8.94
C ALA A 174 -16.66 -0.81 7.79
N GLY A 175 -16.63 -2.14 7.80
CA GLY A 175 -16.07 -2.95 6.70
C GLY A 175 -16.80 -2.73 5.37
N LYS A 176 -18.13 -2.62 5.38
CA LYS A 176 -18.92 -2.29 4.18
C LYS A 176 -18.60 -0.89 3.63
N LEU A 177 -18.45 0.11 4.50
CA LEU A 177 -18.06 1.46 4.09
C LEU A 177 -16.65 1.48 3.48
N ALA A 178 -15.71 0.72 4.07
CA ALA A 178 -14.36 0.56 3.54
C ALA A 178 -14.38 -0.05 2.13
N MET A 179 -15.15 -1.11 1.93
CA MET A 179 -15.33 -1.73 0.61
C MET A 179 -15.97 -0.77 -0.39
N GLU A 180 -16.98 -0.01 0.01
CA GLU A 180 -17.63 0.99 -0.85
C GLU A 180 -16.63 2.07 -1.30
N GLN A 181 -15.82 2.59 -0.37
CA GLN A 181 -14.78 3.57 -0.69
C GLN A 181 -13.74 2.99 -1.66
N LEU A 182 -13.31 1.75 -1.44
CA LEU A 182 -12.39 1.07 -2.36
C LEU A 182 -13.01 0.91 -3.75
N GLN A 183 -14.28 0.52 -3.86
CA GLN A 183 -14.98 0.41 -5.14
C GLN A 183 -15.09 1.77 -5.86
N LEU A 184 -15.38 2.86 -5.14
CA LEU A 184 -15.41 4.20 -5.71
C LEU A 184 -14.02 4.64 -6.20
N LEU A 185 -12.96 4.25 -5.49
CA LEU A 185 -11.57 4.50 -5.85
C LEU A 185 -11.03 3.55 -6.93
N GLU A 186 -11.70 2.43 -7.16
CA GLU A 186 -11.38 1.43 -8.20
C GLU A 186 -12.16 1.67 -9.50
N ALA A 187 -13.27 2.41 -9.46
CA ALA A 187 -14.08 2.81 -10.62
C ALA A 187 -13.30 3.76 -11.54
N THR A 188 -12.29 3.20 -12.18
CA THR A 188 -11.39 3.81 -13.13
C THR A 188 -11.80 3.36 -14.52
N ASP A 189 -11.80 4.28 -15.48
CA ASP A 189 -11.96 3.94 -16.88
C ASP A 189 -10.82 2.99 -17.28
N GLU A 190 -11.11 1.73 -17.60
CA GLU A 190 -10.09 0.74 -17.98
C GLU A 190 -9.57 0.95 -19.42
N LYS A 191 -10.08 1.97 -20.13
CA LYS A 191 -9.58 2.32 -21.46
C LYS A 191 -8.12 2.74 -21.39
N LYS A 192 -7.30 2.16 -22.26
CA LYS A 192 -5.89 2.54 -22.43
C LYS A 192 -5.74 4.04 -22.66
N GLY A 193 -4.88 4.68 -21.87
CA GLY A 193 -4.62 6.11 -21.87
C GLY A 193 -5.64 6.97 -21.11
N SER A 194 -6.63 6.37 -20.45
CA SER A 194 -7.46 7.06 -19.46
C SER A 194 -6.62 7.50 -18.25
N PRO A 195 -7.11 8.46 -17.44
CA PRO A 195 -6.45 8.84 -16.19
C PRO A 195 -6.20 7.64 -15.24
N GLY A 196 -7.14 6.68 -15.19
CA GLY A 196 -7.01 5.48 -14.37
C GLY A 196 -5.94 4.50 -14.88
N ASP A 197 -5.86 4.30 -16.20
CA ASP A 197 -4.83 3.46 -16.83
C ASP A 197 -3.43 4.09 -16.67
N LEU A 198 -3.29 5.39 -16.91
CA LEU A 198 -2.02 6.11 -16.74
C LEU A 198 -1.52 6.05 -15.29
N ARG A 199 -2.42 6.14 -14.31
CA ARG A 199 -2.11 5.95 -12.90
C ARG A 199 -1.57 4.57 -12.59
N ASN A 200 -2.22 3.51 -13.08
CA ASN A 200 -1.77 2.14 -12.86
C ASN A 200 -0.43 1.84 -13.53
N ARG A 201 -0.20 2.39 -14.73
CA ARG A 201 1.11 2.31 -15.42
C ARG A 201 2.20 3.05 -14.66
N ALA A 202 1.92 4.27 -14.18
CA ALA A 202 2.87 5.06 -13.40
C ALA A 202 3.22 4.35 -12.09
N PHE A 203 2.21 3.81 -11.39
CA PHE A 203 2.40 2.95 -10.22
C PHE A 203 3.28 1.74 -10.56
N THR A 204 2.98 1.00 -11.62
CA THR A 204 3.72 -0.21 -12.01
C THR A 204 5.19 0.12 -12.25
N ARG A 205 5.46 1.21 -12.97
CA ARG A 205 6.82 1.67 -13.28
C ARG A 205 7.59 2.03 -12.01
N TRP A 206 6.99 2.85 -11.13
CA TRP A 206 7.57 3.20 -9.83
C TRP A 206 7.79 1.95 -8.95
N ALA A 207 6.76 1.12 -8.79
CA ALA A 207 6.77 -0.05 -7.93
C ALA A 207 7.84 -1.06 -8.33
N SER A 208 8.05 -1.23 -9.64
CA SER A 208 9.08 -2.14 -10.17
C SER A 208 10.49 -1.68 -9.81
N ALA A 209 10.81 -0.39 -10.01
CA ALA A 209 12.11 0.16 -9.61
C ALA A 209 12.26 0.17 -8.08
N TYR A 210 11.21 0.55 -7.35
CA TYR A 210 11.19 0.53 -5.90
C TYR A 210 11.54 -0.85 -5.36
N GLU A 211 10.85 -1.92 -5.77
CA GLU A 211 11.12 -3.28 -5.26
C GLU A 211 12.47 -3.82 -5.74
N SER A 212 12.96 -3.40 -6.91
CA SER A 212 14.31 -3.74 -7.39
C SER A 212 15.39 -3.21 -6.43
N VAL A 213 15.31 -1.93 -6.07
CA VAL A 213 16.23 -1.28 -5.13
C VAL A 213 15.99 -1.78 -3.70
N ALA A 214 14.75 -1.83 -3.25
CA ALA A 214 14.40 -2.23 -1.88
C ALA A 214 14.87 -3.65 -1.55
N ARG A 215 14.81 -4.59 -2.51
CA ARG A 215 15.35 -5.94 -2.30
C ARG A 215 16.84 -5.92 -1.99
N VAL A 216 17.61 -5.11 -2.72
CA VAL A 216 19.06 -4.99 -2.51
C VAL A 216 19.34 -4.21 -1.24
N GLY A 217 18.63 -3.12 -0.99
CA GLY A 217 18.76 -2.35 0.25
C GLY A 217 18.48 -3.20 1.49
N ARG A 218 17.44 -4.05 1.48
CA ARG A 218 17.16 -4.99 2.58
C ARG A 218 18.29 -5.99 2.79
N TYR A 219 18.85 -6.55 1.71
CA TYR A 219 20.00 -7.44 1.80
C TYR A 219 21.22 -6.75 2.43
N LEU A 220 21.48 -5.49 2.05
CA LEU A 220 22.60 -4.72 2.60
C LEU A 220 22.34 -4.28 4.05
N SER A 221 21.07 -4.11 4.44
CA SER A 221 20.67 -3.64 5.76
C SER A 221 20.48 -4.77 6.78
N ASP A 222 20.49 -6.06 6.42
CA ASP A 222 20.34 -7.17 7.38
C ASP A 222 21.40 -7.16 8.52
N SER A 223 22.43 -6.30 8.45
CA SER A 223 23.41 -6.03 9.52
C SER A 223 22.99 -4.95 10.53
N ASP A 224 22.04 -4.09 10.18
CA ASP A 224 21.62 -2.91 10.95
C ASP A 224 20.08 -2.99 11.12
N ASP A 225 19.53 -2.79 12.32
CA ASP A 225 18.09 -2.96 12.66
C ASP A 225 17.08 -2.05 11.87
N ILE A 226 17.46 -1.52 10.71
CA ILE A 226 16.71 -0.66 9.82
C ILE A 226 16.14 -1.51 8.66
N SER A 227 14.82 -1.62 8.59
CA SER A 227 14.13 -2.41 7.55
C SER A 227 13.44 -1.52 6.52
N ILE A 228 13.87 -1.58 5.25
CA ILE A 228 13.14 -0.96 4.13
C ILE A 228 11.78 -1.66 3.94
N PRO A 229 10.65 -0.94 4.02
CA PRO A 229 9.32 -1.54 3.94
C PRO A 229 9.00 -2.09 2.54
N GLY A 230 8.05 -3.01 2.46
CA GLY A 230 7.44 -3.45 1.20
C GLY A 230 6.30 -2.53 0.76
N ILE A 231 6.01 -2.51 -0.54
CA ILE A 231 4.87 -1.74 -1.09
C ILE A 231 3.53 -2.27 -0.55
N SER A 232 3.40 -3.59 -0.44
CA SER A 232 2.25 -4.21 0.20
C SER A 232 2.68 -4.84 1.53
N PRO A 233 1.85 -4.77 2.58
CA PRO A 233 2.03 -5.64 3.73
C PRO A 233 2.04 -7.09 3.22
N LYS A 234 3.12 -7.83 3.46
CA LYS A 234 3.25 -9.21 2.98
C LYS A 234 2.02 -10.00 3.45
N ARG A 235 1.14 -10.42 2.53
CA ARG A 235 0.19 -11.51 2.80
C ARG A 235 1.05 -12.70 3.18
N ARG A 236 1.02 -13.09 4.46
CA ARG A 236 1.71 -14.30 4.91
C ARG A 236 1.11 -15.44 4.08
N PRO A 237 1.91 -16.28 3.39
CA PRO A 237 1.37 -17.50 2.84
C PRO A 237 0.76 -18.27 4.00
N GLU A 238 -0.51 -18.63 3.85
CA GLU A 238 -1.23 -19.49 4.76
C GLU A 238 -0.33 -20.70 5.01
N ARG A 239 0.16 -20.84 6.24
CA ARG A 239 1.03 -21.96 6.59
C ARG A 239 0.16 -23.19 6.37
N ALA A 240 0.45 -23.96 5.31
CA ALA A 240 -0.25 -25.20 5.03
C ALA A 240 -0.32 -25.98 6.34
N THR A 241 -1.53 -26.15 6.86
CA THR A 241 -1.80 -26.95 8.04
C THR A 241 -1.32 -28.35 7.69
N GLU A 242 -0.21 -28.77 8.30
CA GLU A 242 0.20 -30.17 8.27
C GLU A 242 -1.01 -31.00 8.73
N PRO A 243 -1.43 -32.03 7.98
CA PRO A 243 -2.52 -32.89 8.41
C PRO A 243 -2.15 -33.50 9.76
N MET A 244 -3.00 -33.27 10.77
CA MET A 244 -2.83 -33.89 12.08
C MET A 244 -2.65 -35.39 11.93
N PRO A 245 -1.67 -36.01 12.62
CA PRO A 245 -1.54 -37.46 12.63
C PRO A 245 -2.81 -38.06 13.21
N THR A 246 -3.49 -38.88 12.40
CA THR A 246 -4.57 -39.74 12.84
C THR A 246 -4.05 -40.66 13.93
N GLN A 247 -4.57 -40.50 15.15
CA GLN A 247 -4.34 -41.48 16.20
C GLN A 247 -4.85 -42.85 15.73
N PRO A 248 -4.09 -43.93 15.95
CA PRO A 248 -4.55 -45.27 15.63
C PRO A 248 -5.69 -45.67 16.59
N PRO A 249 -6.67 -46.46 16.11
CA PRO A 249 -7.70 -47.02 16.98
C PRO A 249 -7.03 -47.98 17.98
N GLY A 250 -7.52 -47.94 19.23
CA GLY A 250 -7.08 -48.82 20.31
C GLY A 250 -7.43 -50.28 20.11
#